data_AF-A0A6J8BH68-F1
#
_entry.id   AF-A0A6J8BH68-F1
#
_cell.length_a   1.000
_cell.length_b   1.000
_cell.length_c   1.000
_cell.angle_alpha   90.00
_cell.angle_beta   90.00
_cell.angle_gamma   90.00
#
_symmetry.space_group_name_H-M   'P 1'
#
loop_
_entity.id
_entity.type
_entity.pdbx_description
1 polymer ?
#
loop_
_entity_poly.entity_id
_entity_poly.type
_entity_poly.pdbx_seq_one_letter_code
_entity_poly.pdbx_strand_id
1 'polypeptide(L)'
;MLYEFNSLKIPLSAHKTVGPSTSLEYLGLILNSMHMFAKLPDEKLVRIKDILYSYHNRRSCTKHEMLNLLGHLNYACKVIIPGRSFVSYLLTLAHSVKELNHHVTITKGCRDDMAMWFKFLCQWNGISFFISDNVINASDFYLFTDASSTIGYGGYFRKRWFHGIWPDDFIRPDEEFFSMAYLELYPIIISAILWGHEWSTKRILFQLR
;
A
#
# COMPACT_ATOMS: atom_id res chain seq x y z
N MET A 1 36.54 2.98 -0.11
CA MET A 1 35.68 2.96 1.09
C MET A 1 36.40 2.30 2.27
N LEU A 2 36.81 1.03 2.22
CA LEU A 2 37.55 0.39 3.34
C LEU A 2 38.86 1.11 3.71
N TYR A 3 39.59 1.60 2.71
CA TYR A 3 40.80 2.41 2.90
C TYR A 3 40.53 3.70 3.70
N GLU A 4 39.49 4.45 3.34
CA GLU A 4 39.11 5.69 4.03
C GLU A 4 38.73 5.47 5.49
N PHE A 5 37.97 4.42 5.78
CA PHE A 5 37.61 4.06 7.17
C PHE A 5 38.85 3.74 8.00
N ASN A 6 39.83 3.05 7.42
CA ASN A 6 41.09 2.74 8.08
C ASN A 6 41.93 4.01 8.31
N SER A 7 42.03 4.88 7.31
CA SER A 7 42.71 6.18 7.40
C SER A 7 42.11 7.09 8.49
N LEU A 8 40.79 7.03 8.67
CA LEU A 8 40.05 7.77 9.70
C LEU A 8 39.96 7.03 11.05
N LYS A 9 40.54 5.83 11.18
CA LYS A 9 40.46 4.95 12.36
C LYS A 9 39.02 4.66 12.80
N ILE A 10 38.08 4.59 11.85
CA ILE A 10 36.69 4.22 12.12
C ILE A 10 36.58 2.70 12.14
N PRO A 11 36.19 2.07 13.27
CA PRO A 11 36.14 0.63 13.39
C PRO A 11 35.05 0.04 12.50
N LEU A 12 35.40 -1.00 11.75
CA LEU A 12 34.47 -1.77 10.93
C LEU A 12 33.96 -2.99 11.69
N SER A 13 32.65 -3.18 11.63
CA SER A 13 32.00 -4.35 12.22
C SER A 13 31.96 -5.47 11.20
N ALA A 14 32.93 -6.40 11.24
CA ALA A 14 33.07 -7.48 10.25
C ALA A 14 31.77 -8.27 10.00
N HIS A 15 30.99 -8.56 11.04
CA HIS A 15 29.71 -9.28 10.94
C HIS A 15 28.56 -8.46 10.30
N LYS A 16 28.75 -7.15 10.11
CA LYS A 16 27.80 -6.23 9.44
C LYS A 16 28.36 -5.72 8.11
N THR A 17 29.61 -6.03 7.79
CA THR A 17 30.26 -5.62 6.56
C THR A 17 30.03 -6.71 5.51
N VAL A 18 29.18 -6.39 4.54
CA VAL A 18 28.96 -7.26 3.38
C VAL A 18 29.81 -6.72 2.23
N GLY A 19 30.45 -7.62 1.49
CA GLY A 19 31.14 -7.26 0.24
C GLY A 19 30.15 -6.78 -0.84
N PRO A 20 30.65 -6.45 -2.04
CA PRO A 20 29.78 -6.14 -3.17
C PRO A 20 28.76 -7.27 -3.39
N SER A 21 27.49 -6.95 -3.27
CA SER A 21 26.39 -7.89 -3.43
C SER A 21 25.23 -7.21 -4.13
N THR A 22 24.52 -7.95 -4.97
CA THR A 22 23.29 -7.50 -5.63
C THR A 22 22.07 -7.61 -4.72
N SER A 23 22.21 -8.28 -3.56
CA SER A 23 21.20 -8.30 -2.51
C SER A 23 21.83 -8.13 -1.13
N LEU A 24 21.28 -7.19 -0.36
CA LEU A 24 21.77 -6.90 0.99
C LEU A 24 20.64 -6.38 1.88
N GLU A 25 20.77 -6.57 3.18
CA GLU A 25 19.91 -5.93 4.16
C GLU A 25 20.47 -4.56 4.55
N TYR A 26 19.67 -3.52 4.39
CA TYR A 26 20.01 -2.15 4.76
C TYR A 26 18.86 -1.48 5.49
N LEU A 27 19.14 -0.87 6.65
CA LEU A 27 18.15 -0.28 7.55
C LEU A 27 16.97 -1.21 7.86
N GLY A 28 17.23 -2.52 7.83
CA GLY A 28 16.26 -3.56 8.10
C GLY A 28 15.33 -3.93 6.94
N LEU A 29 15.65 -3.52 5.72
CA LEU A 29 14.97 -3.89 4.47
C LEU A 29 15.94 -4.67 3.58
N ILE A 30 15.45 -5.68 2.87
CA ILE A 30 16.23 -6.38 1.85
C ILE A 30 16.12 -5.60 0.55
N LEU A 31 17.26 -5.17 0.02
CA LEU A 31 17.38 -4.53 -1.28
C LEU A 31 17.85 -5.57 -2.29
N ASN A 32 17.32 -5.54 -3.52
CA ASN A 32 17.79 -6.35 -4.64
C ASN A 32 17.93 -5.48 -5.88
N SER A 33 19.16 -5.29 -6.35
CA SER A 33 19.47 -4.42 -7.49
C SER A 33 19.28 -5.10 -8.84
N MET A 34 19.22 -6.43 -8.91
CA MET A 34 18.97 -7.15 -10.17
C MET A 34 17.50 -7.11 -10.56
N HIS A 35 16.62 -7.35 -9.59
CA HIS A 35 15.17 -7.36 -9.79
C HIS A 35 14.52 -6.01 -9.47
N MET A 36 15.31 -5.05 -8.98
CA MET A 36 14.85 -3.71 -8.61
C MET A 36 13.64 -3.75 -7.66
N PHE A 37 13.81 -4.40 -6.51
CA PHE A 37 12.84 -4.35 -5.42
C PHE A 37 13.49 -4.06 -4.08
N ALA A 38 12.67 -3.58 -3.14
CA ALA A 38 12.95 -3.68 -1.71
C ALA A 38 11.81 -4.41 -1.02
N LYS A 39 12.13 -5.23 -0.02
CA LYS A 39 11.15 -5.99 0.74
C LYS A 39 11.46 -5.97 2.22
N LEU A 40 10.43 -6.20 3.04
CA LEU A 40 10.61 -6.60 4.42
C LEU A 40 11.31 -7.98 4.46
N PRO A 41 12.31 -8.17 5.34
CA PRO A 41 12.77 -9.50 5.72
C PRO A 41 11.61 -10.38 6.17
N ASP A 42 11.69 -11.66 5.83
CA ASP A 42 10.59 -12.60 6.03
C ASP A 42 10.25 -12.75 7.52
N GLU A 43 11.24 -12.68 8.41
CA GLU A 43 11.04 -12.66 9.87
C GLU A 43 10.18 -11.49 10.35
N LYS A 44 10.41 -10.29 9.81
CA LYS A 44 9.61 -9.10 10.16
C LYS A 44 8.20 -9.24 9.61
N LEU A 45 8.06 -9.78 8.40
CA LEU A 45 6.77 -9.99 7.77
C LEU A 45 5.91 -11.00 8.54
N VAL A 46 6.49 -12.12 8.96
CA VAL A 46 5.84 -13.11 9.83
C VAL A 46 5.43 -12.47 11.15
N ARG A 47 6.35 -11.76 11.82
CA ARG A 47 6.05 -11.07 13.07
C ARG A 47 4.86 -10.12 12.97
N ILE A 48 4.77 -9.31 11.91
CA ILE A 48 3.64 -8.37 11.74
C ILE A 48 2.34 -9.14 11.49
N LYS A 49 2.38 -10.21 10.68
CA LYS A 49 1.20 -11.07 10.44
C LYS A 49 0.71 -11.73 11.73
N ASP A 50 1.62 -12.22 12.57
CA ASP A 50 1.28 -12.85 13.85
C ASP A 50 0.66 -11.83 14.82
N ILE A 51 1.22 -10.62 14.88
CA ILE A 51 0.64 -9.53 15.65
C ILE A 51 -0.79 -9.27 15.16
N LEU A 52 -1.02 -9.06 13.85
CA LEU A 52 -2.36 -8.83 13.30
C LEU A 52 -3.32 -9.98 13.61
N TYR A 53 -2.88 -11.22 13.45
CA TYR A 53 -3.68 -12.41 13.74
C TYR A 53 -4.11 -12.47 15.22
N SER A 54 -3.24 -12.03 16.13
CA SER A 54 -3.54 -11.98 17.56
C SER A 54 -4.71 -11.05 17.93
N TYR A 55 -5.06 -10.07 17.07
CA TYR A 55 -6.22 -9.18 17.24
C TYR A 55 -7.51 -9.72 16.61
N HIS A 56 -7.44 -10.79 15.81
CA HIS A 56 -8.56 -11.26 14.98
C HIS A 56 -9.83 -11.59 15.77
N ASN A 57 -9.70 -12.09 17.00
CA ASN A 57 -10.83 -12.43 17.88
C ASN A 57 -10.98 -11.49 19.08
N ARG A 58 -10.14 -10.45 19.19
CA ARG A 58 -10.22 -9.50 20.30
C ARG A 58 -11.37 -8.52 20.08
N ARG A 59 -12.04 -8.17 21.18
CA ARG A 59 -13.07 -7.11 21.22
C ARG A 59 -12.46 -5.73 21.51
N SER A 60 -11.34 -5.69 22.21
CA SER A 60 -10.61 -4.47 22.55
C SER A 60 -9.11 -4.77 22.68
N CYS A 61 -8.29 -3.71 22.69
CA CYS A 61 -6.88 -3.75 23.04
C CYS A 61 -6.50 -2.46 23.76
N THR A 62 -5.36 -2.43 24.43
CA THR A 62 -4.86 -1.19 25.03
C THR A 62 -4.39 -0.20 23.95
N LYS A 63 -4.36 1.08 24.27
CA LYS A 63 -3.73 2.10 23.41
C LYS A 63 -2.28 1.76 23.10
N HIS A 64 -1.53 1.28 24.09
CA HIS A 64 -0.15 0.84 23.91
C HIS A 64 -0.02 -0.28 22.88
N GLU A 65 -0.87 -1.30 22.95
CA GLU A 65 -0.94 -2.39 21.98
C GLU A 65 -1.23 -1.89 20.56
N MET A 66 -2.22 -0.99 20.41
CA MET A 66 -2.57 -0.39 19.12
C MET A 66 -1.41 0.43 18.55
N LEU A 67 -0.76 1.26 19.36
CA LEU A 67 0.40 2.07 18.93
C LEU A 67 1.60 1.20 18.55
N ASN A 68 1.81 0.08 19.25
CA ASN A 68 2.86 -0.88 18.91
C ASN A 68 2.60 -1.52 17.54
N LEU A 69 1.37 -1.98 17.28
CA LEU A 69 0.97 -2.45 15.96
C LEU A 69 1.19 -1.36 14.90
N LEU A 70 0.76 -0.11 15.16
CA LEU A 70 0.96 1.01 14.25
C LEU A 70 2.43 1.28 13.95
N GLY A 71 3.33 1.14 14.93
CA GLY A 71 4.77 1.25 14.70
C GLY A 71 5.29 0.22 13.69
N HIS A 72 4.84 -1.02 13.83
CA HIS A 72 5.14 -2.10 12.90
C HIS A 72 4.60 -1.84 11.48
N LEU A 73 3.32 -1.41 11.37
CA LEU A 73 2.69 -1.09 10.10
C LEU A 73 3.32 0.14 9.42
N ASN A 74 3.65 1.18 10.18
CA ASN A 74 4.37 2.36 9.69
C ASN A 74 5.76 2.02 9.15
N TYR A 75 6.46 1.07 9.76
CA TYR A 75 7.71 0.59 9.20
C TYR A 75 7.49 -0.15 7.87
N ALA A 76 6.45 -0.99 7.79
CA ALA A 76 6.08 -1.71 6.57
C ALA A 76 5.70 -0.76 5.40
N CYS A 77 5.11 0.41 5.69
CA CYS A 77 4.79 1.46 4.71
C CYS A 77 5.99 1.98 3.89
N LYS A 78 7.23 1.64 4.25
CA LYS A 78 8.43 1.93 3.44
C LYS A 78 8.49 1.13 2.15
N VAL A 79 7.93 -0.09 2.15
CA VAL A 79 7.94 -1.00 0.98
C VAL A 79 6.55 -1.48 0.59
N ILE A 80 5.55 -1.26 1.44
CA ILE A 80 4.13 -1.54 1.19
C ILE A 80 3.39 -0.21 1.09
N ILE A 81 3.51 0.44 -0.06
CA ILE A 81 3.02 1.81 -0.28
C ILE A 81 1.50 1.95 -0.06
N PRO A 82 0.63 1.04 -0.58
CA PRO A 82 -0.81 1.17 -0.39
C PRO A 82 -1.28 1.13 1.06
N GLY A 83 -0.48 0.53 1.96
CA GLY A 83 -0.84 0.39 3.38
C GLY A 83 -0.96 1.72 4.12
N ARG A 84 -0.30 2.79 3.64
CA ARG A 84 -0.29 4.11 4.33
C ARG A 84 -1.69 4.67 4.56
N SER A 85 -2.60 4.50 3.61
CA SER A 85 -3.98 5.01 3.71
C SER A 85 -4.75 4.37 4.87
N PHE A 86 -4.36 3.17 5.30
CA PHE A 86 -5.03 2.39 6.35
C PHE A 86 -4.38 2.57 7.74
N VAL A 87 -3.35 3.42 7.85
CA VAL A 87 -2.76 3.76 9.16
C VAL A 87 -3.58 4.82 9.88
N SER A 88 -4.12 5.78 9.13
CA SER A 88 -4.74 6.99 9.70
C SER A 88 -5.91 6.65 10.62
N TYR A 89 -6.81 5.76 10.19
CA TYR A 89 -7.95 5.36 11.01
C TYR A 89 -7.55 4.64 12.29
N LEU A 90 -6.60 3.71 12.22
CA LEU A 90 -6.05 3.02 13.39
C LEU A 90 -5.39 4.01 14.37
N LEU A 91 -4.71 5.03 13.86
CA LEU A 91 -4.09 6.09 14.66
C LEU A 91 -5.14 6.96 15.35
N THR A 92 -6.23 7.31 14.66
CA THR A 92 -7.36 8.03 15.26
C THR A 92 -8.01 7.20 16.37
N LEU A 93 -8.19 5.89 16.16
CA LEU A 93 -8.69 4.99 17.19
C LEU A 93 -7.76 4.93 18.40
N ALA A 94 -6.44 4.85 18.20
CA ALA A 94 -5.47 4.86 19.30
C ALA A 94 -5.54 6.17 20.12
N HIS A 95 -5.84 7.29 19.48
CA HIS A 95 -6.00 8.60 20.13
C HIS A 95 -7.40 8.86 20.72
N SER A 96 -8.35 7.95 20.53
CA SER A 96 -9.68 8.06 21.14
C SER A 96 -9.65 7.95 22.68
N VAL A 97 -8.56 7.42 23.24
CA VAL A 97 -8.34 7.32 24.68
C VAL A 97 -7.07 8.05 25.11
N LYS A 98 -7.06 8.53 26.36
CA LYS A 98 -5.98 9.37 26.90
C LYS A 98 -4.72 8.57 27.24
N GLU A 99 -4.82 7.64 28.19
CA GLU A 99 -3.67 6.92 28.76
C GLU A 99 -3.31 5.65 27.98
N LEU A 100 -2.05 5.23 28.07
CA LEU A 100 -1.52 4.09 27.31
C LEU A 100 -2.15 2.73 27.69
N ASN A 101 -2.56 2.58 28.95
CA ASN A 101 -3.21 1.39 29.48
C ASN A 101 -4.74 1.36 29.23
N HIS A 102 -5.32 2.45 28.74
CA HIS A 102 -6.75 2.48 28.44
C HIS A 102 -7.08 1.59 27.24
N HIS A 103 -8.24 0.95 27.29
CA HIS A 103 -8.72 0.09 26.21
C HIS A 103 -9.42 0.88 25.12
N VAL A 104 -9.10 0.53 23.87
CA VAL A 104 -9.75 0.96 22.63
C VAL A 104 -10.56 -0.22 22.10
N THR A 105 -11.80 0.03 21.71
CA THR A 105 -12.67 -0.99 21.09
C THR A 105 -12.20 -1.28 19.66
N ILE A 106 -12.10 -2.56 19.31
CA ILE A 106 -11.81 -2.99 17.94
C ILE A 106 -13.12 -3.00 17.17
N THR A 107 -13.40 -1.87 16.51
CA THR A 107 -14.57 -1.69 15.65
C THR A 107 -14.53 -2.59 14.42
N LYS A 108 -15.65 -2.69 13.69
CA LYS A 108 -15.68 -3.37 12.39
C LYS A 108 -14.66 -2.78 11.41
N GLY A 109 -14.64 -1.44 11.26
CA GLY A 109 -13.68 -0.76 10.38
C GLY A 109 -12.21 -1.04 10.77
N CYS A 110 -11.92 -1.14 12.07
CA CYS A 110 -10.57 -1.47 12.55
C CYS A 110 -10.16 -2.87 12.10
N ARG A 111 -11.10 -3.81 12.19
CA ARG A 111 -10.91 -5.20 11.75
C ARG A 111 -10.74 -5.29 10.24
N ASP A 112 -11.52 -4.51 9.48
CA ASP A 112 -11.41 -4.44 8.02
C ASP A 112 -10.05 -3.87 7.58
N ASP A 113 -9.56 -2.81 8.25
CA ASP A 113 -8.22 -2.25 8.02
C ASP A 113 -7.12 -3.26 8.36
N MET A 114 -7.22 -3.96 9.50
CA MET A 114 -6.28 -5.03 9.86
C MET A 114 -6.27 -6.18 8.85
N ALA A 115 -7.45 -6.57 8.34
CA ALA A 115 -7.57 -7.59 7.31
C ALA A 115 -6.97 -7.13 5.98
N MET A 116 -7.15 -5.85 5.63
CA MET A 116 -6.54 -5.27 4.44
C MET A 116 -5.01 -5.22 4.57
N TRP A 117 -4.50 -4.85 5.74
CA TRP A 117 -3.08 -4.93 6.05
C TRP A 117 -2.50 -6.33 5.89
N PHE A 118 -3.22 -7.36 6.33
CA PHE A 118 -2.80 -8.75 6.13
C PHE A 118 -2.67 -9.08 4.63
N LYS A 119 -3.65 -8.68 3.81
CA LYS A 119 -3.60 -8.86 2.34
C LYS A 119 -2.41 -8.11 1.73
N PHE A 120 -2.14 -6.87 2.15
CA PHE A 120 -0.97 -6.13 1.69
C PHE A 120 0.34 -6.80 2.06
N LEU A 121 0.48 -7.30 3.28
CA LEU A 121 1.68 -8.04 3.70
C LEU A 121 1.90 -9.31 2.89
N CYS A 122 0.83 -9.99 2.45
CA CYS A 122 0.94 -11.18 1.61
C CYS A 122 1.27 -10.85 0.15
N GLN A 123 0.67 -9.81 -0.40
CA GLN A 123 0.67 -9.59 -1.84
C GLN A 123 1.66 -8.51 -2.29
N TRP A 124 1.95 -7.51 -1.46
CA TRP A 124 2.70 -6.31 -1.88
C TRP A 124 4.16 -6.26 -1.41
N ASN A 125 4.60 -7.20 -0.57
CA ASN A 125 5.99 -7.23 -0.12
C ASN A 125 6.94 -7.58 -1.29
N GLY A 126 7.87 -6.69 -1.62
CA GLY A 126 8.82 -6.90 -2.72
C GLY A 126 8.28 -6.57 -4.11
N ILE A 127 7.08 -5.97 -4.23
CA ILE A 127 6.53 -5.57 -5.54
C ILE A 127 7.14 -4.28 -6.06
N SER A 128 7.37 -3.28 -5.21
CA SER A 128 7.78 -1.96 -5.70
C SER A 128 8.45 -1.12 -4.62
N PHE A 129 9.70 -0.75 -4.91
CA PHE A 129 10.43 0.26 -4.17
C PHE A 129 11.01 1.32 -5.12
N PHE A 130 11.53 0.88 -6.26
CA PHE A 130 11.98 1.76 -7.34
C PHE A 130 10.82 2.15 -8.25
N ILE A 131 9.73 2.64 -7.65
CA ILE A 131 8.72 3.34 -8.42
C ILE A 131 9.37 4.63 -8.93
N SER A 132 9.22 4.93 -10.22
CA SER A 132 9.74 6.18 -10.77
C SER A 132 9.21 7.37 -9.96
N ASP A 133 10.09 8.28 -9.54
CA ASP A 133 9.67 9.53 -8.90
C ASP A 133 8.82 10.40 -9.82
N ASN A 134 8.96 10.18 -11.13
CA ASN A 134 8.19 10.86 -12.15
C ASN A 134 6.75 10.35 -12.16
N VAL A 135 5.84 11.24 -11.80
CA VAL A 135 4.41 11.05 -12.00
C VAL A 135 4.09 11.36 -13.46
N ILE A 136 3.48 10.40 -14.14
CA ILE A 136 3.08 10.50 -15.54
C ILE A 136 1.58 10.78 -15.57
N ASN A 137 1.14 11.80 -16.29
CA ASN A 137 -0.30 11.99 -16.49
C ASN A 137 -0.88 10.84 -17.31
N ALA A 138 -2.08 10.40 -16.98
CA ALA A 138 -2.75 9.36 -17.75
C ALA A 138 -2.83 9.71 -19.25
N SER A 139 -3.02 11.00 -19.58
CA SER A 139 -3.01 11.51 -20.96
C SER A 139 -1.69 11.27 -21.70
N ASP A 140 -0.55 11.53 -21.05
CA ASP A 140 0.79 11.30 -21.61
C ASP A 140 1.06 9.81 -21.80
N PHE A 141 0.33 8.99 -21.04
CA PHE A 141 0.33 7.55 -21.15
C PHE A 141 -0.72 7.00 -22.15
N TYR A 142 -1.45 7.88 -22.83
CA TYR A 142 -2.58 7.58 -23.71
C TYR A 142 -3.66 6.73 -23.03
N LEU A 143 -3.86 6.94 -21.73
CA LEU A 143 -4.87 6.32 -20.88
C LEU A 143 -5.94 7.35 -20.53
N PHE A 144 -7.18 7.05 -20.89
CA PHE A 144 -8.34 7.89 -20.61
C PHE A 144 -9.46 7.02 -20.07
N THR A 145 -10.12 7.47 -19.02
CA THR A 145 -11.28 6.80 -18.41
C THR A 145 -12.39 7.83 -18.26
N ASP A 146 -13.62 7.41 -18.49
CA ASP A 146 -14.79 8.27 -18.32
C ASP A 146 -15.97 7.47 -17.78
N ALA A 147 -16.81 8.14 -17.01
CA ALA A 147 -18.00 7.58 -16.40
C ALA A 147 -19.14 8.59 -16.45
N SER A 148 -20.30 8.13 -16.91
CA SER A 148 -21.56 8.86 -16.84
C SER A 148 -22.31 8.47 -15.58
N SER A 149 -22.95 9.43 -14.91
CA SER A 149 -23.80 9.17 -13.75
C SER A 149 -25.06 8.36 -14.05
N THR A 150 -25.44 8.23 -15.32
CA THR A 150 -26.73 7.66 -15.71
C THR A 150 -26.62 6.49 -16.69
N ILE A 151 -25.66 6.50 -17.61
CA ILE A 151 -25.66 5.57 -18.75
C ILE A 151 -24.64 4.44 -18.56
N GLY A 152 -23.38 4.78 -18.33
CA GLY A 152 -22.32 3.79 -18.36
C GLY A 152 -20.93 4.37 -18.20
N TYR A 153 -19.94 3.59 -18.59
CA TYR A 153 -18.53 3.89 -18.39
C TYR A 153 -17.70 3.40 -19.57
N GLY A 154 -16.46 3.89 -19.67
CA GLY A 154 -15.53 3.45 -20.68
C GLY A 154 -14.09 3.82 -20.37
N GLY A 155 -13.19 3.22 -21.14
CA GLY A 155 -11.78 3.54 -21.07
C GLY A 155 -11.07 3.28 -22.38
N TYR A 156 -9.98 4.00 -22.60
CA TYR A 156 -9.12 3.92 -23.76
C TYR A 156 -7.67 3.84 -23.31
N PHE A 157 -6.91 2.94 -23.91
CA PHE A 157 -5.47 2.83 -23.72
C PHE A 157 -4.75 2.42 -25.01
N ARG A 158 -3.91 3.32 -25.54
CA ARG A 158 -3.02 3.06 -26.69
C ARG A 158 -3.72 2.33 -27.85
N LYS A 159 -4.85 2.86 -28.32
CA LYS A 159 -5.71 2.33 -29.42
C LYS A 159 -6.61 1.15 -29.07
N ARG A 160 -6.57 0.65 -27.83
CA ARG A 160 -7.53 -0.31 -27.30
C ARG A 160 -8.55 0.43 -26.46
N TRP A 161 -9.78 -0.05 -26.43
CA TRP A 161 -10.85 0.59 -25.67
C TRP A 161 -11.82 -0.45 -25.15
N PHE A 162 -12.56 -0.07 -24.11
CA PHE A 162 -13.71 -0.80 -23.62
C PHE A 162 -14.83 0.19 -23.30
N HIS A 163 -16.05 -0.31 -23.28
CA HIS A 163 -17.22 0.41 -22.80
C HIS A 163 -18.19 -0.57 -22.16
N GLY A 164 -19.05 -0.06 -21.29
CA GLY A 164 -20.10 -0.83 -20.66
C GLY A 164 -21.23 0.07 -20.19
N ILE A 165 -22.41 -0.53 -20.02
CA ILE A 165 -23.58 0.09 -19.39
C ILE A 165 -23.54 -0.31 -17.92
N TRP A 166 -24.02 0.55 -17.03
CA TRP A 166 -24.18 0.18 -15.62
C TRP A 166 -25.17 -0.99 -15.51
N PRO A 167 -24.84 -2.07 -14.77
CA PRO A 167 -25.82 -3.09 -14.46
C PRO A 167 -27.03 -2.47 -13.74
N ASP A 168 -28.23 -3.00 -13.98
CA ASP A 168 -29.47 -2.47 -13.37
C ASP A 168 -29.41 -2.46 -11.83
N ASP A 169 -28.66 -3.40 -11.24
CA ASP A 169 -28.44 -3.48 -9.79
C ASP A 169 -27.40 -2.47 -9.26
N PHE A 170 -26.64 -1.83 -10.15
CA PHE A 170 -25.50 -0.98 -9.82
C PHE A 170 -25.89 0.48 -9.56
N ILE A 171 -26.99 0.95 -10.16
CA ILE A 171 -27.58 2.27 -9.90
C ILE A 171 -28.96 2.03 -9.29
N ARG A 172 -29.01 1.87 -7.97
CA ARG A 172 -30.28 1.79 -7.26
C ARG A 172 -30.84 3.20 -7.08
N PRO A 173 -32.10 3.48 -7.46
CA PRO A 173 -32.73 4.79 -7.25
C PRO A 173 -32.87 5.19 -5.76
N ASP A 174 -32.74 4.21 -4.86
CA ASP A 174 -33.11 4.33 -3.44
C ASP A 174 -31.90 4.47 -2.51
N GLU A 175 -30.69 4.26 -3.02
CA GLU A 175 -29.43 4.46 -2.30
C GLU A 175 -28.84 5.81 -2.73
N GLU A 176 -28.37 6.63 -1.78
CA GLU A 176 -27.70 7.92 -2.06
C GLU A 176 -26.77 7.77 -3.27
N PHE A 177 -27.03 8.54 -4.33
CA PHE A 177 -26.26 8.49 -5.58
C PHE A 177 -24.78 8.30 -5.28
N PHE A 178 -24.17 7.23 -5.81
CA PHE A 178 -22.73 7.03 -5.71
C PHE A 178 -22.04 8.33 -6.11
N SER A 179 -21.07 8.77 -5.29
CA SER A 179 -20.34 9.99 -5.60
C SER A 179 -19.71 9.89 -6.98
N MET A 180 -19.60 11.02 -7.70
CA MET A 180 -18.96 11.02 -9.03
C MET A 180 -17.57 10.38 -8.99
N ALA A 181 -16.80 10.64 -7.94
CA ALA A 181 -15.51 10.00 -7.72
C ALA A 181 -15.58 8.45 -7.64
N TYR A 182 -16.64 7.89 -7.07
CA TYR A 182 -16.85 6.43 -7.05
C TYR A 182 -17.12 5.88 -8.45
N LEU A 183 -17.97 6.56 -9.21
CA LEU A 183 -18.29 6.16 -10.58
C LEU A 183 -17.08 6.25 -11.50
N GLU A 184 -16.25 7.28 -11.36
CA GLU A 184 -15.01 7.42 -12.13
C GLU A 184 -13.92 6.42 -11.72
N LEU A 185 -13.92 5.95 -10.46
CA LEU A 185 -12.99 4.91 -10.01
C LEU A 185 -13.23 3.56 -10.72
N TYR A 186 -14.47 3.26 -11.08
CA TYR A 186 -14.83 1.99 -11.71
C TYR A 186 -14.11 1.72 -13.05
N PRO A 187 -14.17 2.60 -14.07
CA PRO A 187 -13.41 2.41 -15.32
C PRO A 187 -11.89 2.45 -15.10
N ILE A 188 -11.39 3.14 -14.07
CA ILE A 188 -9.96 3.07 -13.71
C ILE A 188 -9.58 1.65 -13.27
N ILE A 189 -10.40 1.02 -12.42
CA ILE A 189 -10.18 -0.35 -11.98
C ILE A 189 -10.24 -1.31 -13.17
N ILE A 190 -11.22 -1.17 -14.07
CA ILE A 190 -11.28 -2.01 -15.28
C ILE A 190 -10.04 -1.82 -16.14
N SER A 191 -9.60 -0.58 -16.34
CA SER A 191 -8.37 -0.27 -17.07
C SER A 191 -7.16 -0.95 -16.43
N ALA A 192 -7.08 -0.97 -15.09
CA ALA A 192 -6.01 -1.64 -14.35
C ALA A 192 -6.08 -3.17 -14.48
N ILE A 193 -7.28 -3.76 -14.53
CA ILE A 193 -7.46 -5.20 -14.75
C ILE A 193 -7.02 -5.58 -16.17
N LEU A 194 -7.45 -4.82 -17.18
CA LEU A 194 -7.17 -5.13 -18.58
C LEU A 194 -5.71 -4.85 -18.95
N TRP A 195 -5.14 -3.75 -18.46
CA TRP A 195 -3.88 -3.20 -18.96
C TRP A 195 -2.84 -2.93 -17.88
N GLY A 196 -3.15 -3.13 -16.60
CA GLY A 196 -2.26 -2.80 -15.47
C GLY A 196 -0.91 -3.51 -15.49
N HIS A 197 -0.83 -4.68 -16.13
CA HIS A 197 0.43 -5.39 -16.35
C HIS A 197 1.44 -4.57 -17.18
N GLU A 198 0.97 -3.64 -18.03
CA GLU A 198 1.82 -2.72 -18.83
C GLU A 198 2.21 -1.44 -18.05
N TRP A 199 1.69 -1.28 -16.83
CA TRP A 199 1.85 -0.09 -16.00
C TRP A 199 2.91 -0.28 -14.90
N SER A 200 3.63 -1.42 -14.93
CA SER A 200 4.68 -1.75 -13.97
C SER A 200 5.63 -0.56 -13.74
N THR A 201 5.95 -0.31 -12.47
CA THR A 201 6.91 0.72 -12.00
C THR A 201 6.55 2.18 -12.33
N LYS A 202 5.37 2.45 -12.90
CA LYS A 202 4.91 3.81 -13.24
C LYS A 202 3.99 4.36 -12.15
N ARG A 203 4.07 5.68 -11.91
CA ARG A 203 3.08 6.43 -11.14
C ARG A 203 2.18 7.14 -12.13
N ILE A 204 0.94 6.68 -12.25
CA ILE A 204 -0.02 7.26 -13.17
C ILE A 204 -0.94 8.18 -12.37
N LEU A 205 -1.00 9.45 -12.77
CA LEU A 205 -1.95 10.41 -12.22
C LEU A 205 -3.23 10.38 -13.05
N PHE A 206 -4.32 9.97 -12.41
CA PHE A 206 -5.66 10.11 -12.94
C PHE A 206 -6.26 11.43 -12.45
N GLN A 207 -6.72 12.25 -13.39
CA GLN A 207 -7.47 13.47 -13.08
C GLN A 207 -8.95 13.14 -13.17
N LEU A 208 -9.56 12.99 -12.00
CA LEU A 208 -10.99 12.79 -11.78
C LEU A 208 -11.70 14.15 -11.82
N ARG A 209 -12.94 14.21 -12.34
CA ARG A 209 -13.70 15.47 -12.48
C ARG A 209 -14.57 15.79 -11.26
#